data_AF-A0A822ATG9-F1
#
_entry.id   AF-A0A822ATG9-F1
#
_cell.length_a   1.000
_cell.length_b   1.000
_cell.length_c   1.000
_cell.angle_alpha   90.00
_cell.angle_beta   90.00
_cell.angle_gamma   90.00
#
_symmetry.space_group_name_H-M   'P 1'
#
loop_
_entity.id
_entity.type
_entity.pdbx_description
1 polymer ?
#
loop_
_entity_poly.entity_id
_entity_poly.type
_entity_poly.pdbx_seq_one_letter_code
_entity_poly.pdbx_strand_id
1 'polypeptide(L)'
;MLSKVAAIERNIFQSPQKRLAELELGLYAMANPVAIGVTSLYCPFLSNYCDITTDYNRFSEADAIVYHIRDHIDQKQAKEKRHPKQRFVFALWESPAHTPNLHSFNQFFNWTMTYRFNSHIITSYYSGNPYIHILSSYYQLMLNENATRKLNLNIKTVDHQPSDEILQKKKLGIAAALISNCGGSSQRLRFIKELKRYIDVRIYGRCGEGCPGNIHCRKFIAENYYFILSFENSLCLDYTKLSKTERSISKKMRMITLSN
;
A
#
# COMPACT_ATOMS: atom_id res chain seq x y z
N MET A 1 -4.11 -24.87 21.62
CA MET A 1 -3.28 -23.65 21.42
C MET A 1 -3.92 -22.67 20.45
N LEU A 2 -4.60 -23.13 19.38
CA LEU A 2 -5.41 -22.31 18.45
C LEU A 2 -6.64 -21.62 19.07
N SER A 3 -7.17 -22.11 20.20
CA SER A 3 -8.37 -21.56 20.85
C SER A 3 -8.14 -20.31 21.71
N LYS A 4 -6.92 -20.10 22.24
CA LYS A 4 -6.59 -18.91 23.07
C LYS A 4 -6.18 -17.70 22.23
N VAL A 5 -5.63 -17.92 21.03
CA VAL A 5 -5.24 -16.86 20.10
C VAL A 5 -6.49 -16.21 19.47
N ALA A 6 -7.47 -17.02 19.06
CA ALA A 6 -8.77 -16.55 18.53
C ALA A 6 -9.63 -15.76 19.55
N ALA A 7 -9.44 -16.00 20.85
CA ALA A 7 -10.16 -15.28 21.91
C ALA A 7 -9.56 -13.89 22.19
N ILE A 8 -8.24 -13.71 21.97
CA ILE A 8 -7.59 -12.40 22.09
C ILE A 8 -7.80 -11.57 20.81
N GLU A 9 -7.86 -12.22 19.64
CA GLU A 9 -8.04 -11.57 18.33
C GLU A 9 -9.47 -11.09 18.04
N ARG A 10 -10.50 -11.75 18.60
CA ARG A 10 -11.88 -11.22 18.60
C ARG A 10 -12.04 -9.97 19.46
N ASN A 11 -11.21 -9.83 20.50
CA ASN A 11 -11.39 -8.82 21.54
C ASN A 11 -10.91 -7.40 21.19
N ILE A 12 -10.17 -7.21 20.09
CA ILE A 12 -9.74 -5.86 19.68
C ILE A 12 -10.83 -5.15 18.86
N PHE A 13 -11.50 -5.86 17.94
CA PHE A 13 -12.49 -5.26 17.03
C PHE A 13 -13.95 -5.44 17.46
N GLN A 14 -14.21 -6.14 18.57
CA GLN A 14 -15.56 -6.35 19.14
C GLN A 14 -15.71 -5.82 20.57
N SER A 15 -14.67 -5.20 21.13
CA SER A 15 -14.71 -4.63 22.49
C SER A 15 -15.40 -3.26 22.48
N PRO A 16 -16.33 -2.99 23.42
CA PRO A 16 -16.92 -1.67 23.59
C PRO A 16 -15.95 -0.64 24.21
N GLN A 17 -14.83 -1.09 24.78
CA GLN A 17 -13.76 -0.20 25.27
C GLN A 17 -12.77 0.12 24.15
N LYS A 18 -12.43 1.42 24.02
CA LYS A 18 -11.38 1.88 23.11
C LYS A 18 -10.03 1.28 23.49
N ARG A 19 -9.28 0.83 22.48
CA ARG A 19 -7.94 0.22 22.61
C ARG A 19 -6.86 1.22 22.24
N LEU A 20 -5.73 1.26 22.94
CA LEU A 20 -4.63 2.18 22.60
C LEU A 20 -3.63 1.52 21.64
N ALA A 21 -3.32 2.19 20.54
CA ALA A 21 -2.27 1.79 19.61
C ALA A 21 -1.18 2.88 19.54
N GLU A 22 0.07 2.50 19.75
CA GLU A 22 1.21 3.40 19.58
C GLU A 22 1.90 3.15 18.24
N LEU A 23 2.27 4.23 17.54
CA LEU A 23 2.96 4.18 16.25
C LEU A 23 4.40 4.69 16.39
N GLU A 24 5.38 3.88 15.98
CA GLU A 24 6.76 4.35 15.84
C GLU A 24 6.99 5.04 14.46
N LEU A 25 7.86 6.06 14.51
CA LEU A 25 8.09 7.24 13.65
C LEU A 25 7.98 7.22 12.10
N GLY A 26 7.63 6.12 11.41
CA GLY A 26 7.45 6.11 9.94
C GLY A 26 6.04 5.89 9.44
N LEU A 27 5.12 5.39 10.28
CA LEU A 27 3.68 5.46 9.95
C LEU A 27 3.20 6.92 9.87
N TYR A 28 3.84 7.81 10.63
CA TYR A 28 3.53 9.23 10.67
C TYR A 28 3.71 9.92 9.31
N ALA A 29 4.70 9.53 8.50
CA ALA A 29 4.93 10.13 7.18
C ALA A 29 3.84 9.77 6.15
N MET A 30 3.19 8.61 6.30
CA MET A 30 2.07 8.20 5.44
C MET A 30 0.70 8.60 6.00
N ALA A 31 0.62 8.78 7.32
CA ALA A 31 -0.53 9.36 8.02
C ALA A 31 -0.52 10.90 8.02
N ASN A 32 0.49 11.54 7.44
CA ASN A 32 0.60 13.00 7.41
C ASN A 32 -0.14 13.63 6.22
N PRO A 33 -1.25 14.35 6.47
CA PRO A 33 -1.75 15.37 5.58
C PRO A 33 -0.93 16.67 5.78
N VAL A 34 0.41 16.66 5.83
CA VAL A 34 1.25 17.86 6.12
C VAL A 34 1.09 19.02 5.11
N ALA A 35 0.23 18.87 4.11
CA ALA A 35 -0.33 20.02 3.39
C ALA A 35 -1.47 20.77 4.14
N ILE A 36 -1.90 20.30 5.31
CA ILE A 36 -3.06 20.76 6.07
C ILE A 36 -2.70 20.61 7.55
N GLY A 37 -2.51 21.70 8.30
CA GLY A 37 -2.08 21.67 9.71
C GLY A 37 -3.05 20.97 10.66
N VAL A 38 -3.07 19.64 10.68
CA VAL A 38 -3.90 18.81 11.56
C VAL A 38 -3.04 18.23 12.67
N THR A 39 -3.28 18.69 13.90
CA THR A 39 -2.64 18.26 15.17
C THR A 39 -3.21 16.94 15.71
N SER A 40 -3.99 16.18 14.93
CA SER A 40 -4.55 14.88 15.36
C SER A 40 -4.51 13.85 14.23
N LEU A 41 -4.10 12.62 14.55
CA LEU A 41 -4.21 11.46 13.66
C LEU A 41 -5.69 11.09 13.48
N TYR A 42 -6.39 11.76 12.57
CA TYR A 42 -7.80 11.49 12.31
C TYR A 42 -7.97 10.25 11.44
N CYS A 43 -8.29 9.12 12.07
CA CYS A 43 -8.72 7.88 11.41
C CYS A 43 -10.24 7.70 11.62
N PRO A 44 -11.10 8.27 10.75
CA PRO A 44 -12.55 8.36 10.99
C PRO A 44 -13.26 7.01 11.21
N PHE A 45 -12.68 5.92 10.70
CA PHE A 45 -13.23 4.57 10.84
C PHE A 45 -12.82 3.88 12.14
N LEU A 46 -11.75 4.34 12.81
CA LEU A 46 -11.20 3.72 14.02
C LEU A 46 -11.38 4.58 15.27
N SER A 47 -11.72 5.87 15.16
CA SER A 47 -11.84 6.81 16.29
C SER A 47 -12.82 6.37 17.39
N ASN A 48 -13.78 5.52 17.07
CA ASN A 48 -14.74 4.94 18.02
C ASN A 48 -14.22 3.66 18.70
N TYR A 49 -13.18 3.02 18.16
CA TYR A 49 -12.68 1.71 18.59
C TYR A 49 -11.24 1.74 19.10
N CYS A 50 -10.43 2.70 18.64
CA CYS A 50 -9.02 2.84 19.00
C CYS A 50 -8.67 4.29 19.35
N ASP A 51 -7.84 4.46 20.37
CA ASP A 51 -7.02 5.65 20.60
C ASP A 51 -5.66 5.41 19.92
N ILE A 52 -5.14 6.40 19.18
CA ILE A 52 -3.88 6.28 18.45
C ILE A 52 -2.94 7.36 18.94
N THR A 53 -1.75 6.98 19.35
CA THR A 53 -0.75 7.92 19.86
C THR A 53 0.64 7.66 19.28
N THR A 54 1.48 8.68 19.35
CA THR A 54 2.93 8.61 19.11
C THR A 54 3.70 9.02 20.35
N ASP A 55 3.01 9.22 21.48
CA ASP A 55 3.62 9.60 22.75
C ASP A 55 4.24 8.37 23.41
N TYR A 56 5.56 8.29 23.33
CA TYR A 56 6.34 7.17 23.84
C TYR A 56 6.24 6.99 25.37
N ASN A 57 5.76 8.00 26.11
CA ASN A 57 5.47 7.84 27.53
C ASN A 57 4.29 6.89 27.77
N ARG A 58 3.41 6.72 26.77
CA ARG A 58 2.25 5.83 26.82
C ARG A 58 2.56 4.43 26.29
N PHE A 59 3.82 4.11 26.04
CA PHE A 59 4.27 2.80 25.56
C PHE A 59 3.72 1.65 26.39
N SER A 60 3.76 1.78 27.72
CA SER A 60 3.29 0.70 28.62
C SER A 60 1.77 0.52 28.64
N GLU A 61 1.01 1.55 28.25
CA GLU A 61 -0.45 1.55 28.23
C GLU A 61 -1.01 0.93 26.95
N ALA A 62 -0.24 0.96 25.86
CA ALA A 62 -0.72 0.55 24.54
C ALA A 62 -1.01 -0.95 24.46
N ASP A 63 -2.18 -1.32 23.92
CA ASP A 63 -2.53 -2.71 23.61
C ASP A 63 -1.68 -3.25 22.44
N ALA A 64 -1.29 -2.37 21.51
CA ALA A 64 -0.48 -2.71 20.36
C ALA A 64 0.56 -1.60 20.05
N ILE A 65 1.77 -2.02 19.70
CA ILE A 65 2.84 -1.15 19.21
C ILE A 65 3.09 -1.49 17.75
N VAL A 66 2.99 -0.50 16.88
CA VAL A 66 3.14 -0.68 15.43
C VAL A 66 4.48 -0.12 14.98
N TYR A 67 5.33 -1.03 14.50
CA TYR A 67 6.66 -0.72 14.03
C TYR A 67 6.71 -0.69 12.51
N HIS A 68 6.99 0.46 11.92
CA HIS A 68 7.30 0.52 10.50
C HIS A 68 8.75 0.06 10.27
N ILE A 69 8.88 -1.08 9.58
CA ILE A 69 10.10 -1.89 9.58
C ILE A 69 11.27 -1.25 8.85
N ARG A 70 11.00 -0.21 8.04
CA ARG A 70 12.06 0.55 7.37
C ARG A 70 12.67 1.64 8.24
N ASP A 71 12.12 1.87 9.42
CA ASP A 71 12.69 2.82 10.39
C ASP A 71 13.67 2.12 11.32
N HIS A 72 14.37 2.91 12.13
CA HIS A 72 15.23 2.38 13.17
C HIS A 72 14.39 1.82 14.32
N ILE A 73 14.62 0.56 14.68
CA ILE A 73 13.95 -0.12 15.77
C ILE A 73 15.02 -0.61 16.75
N ASP A 74 15.03 -0.05 17.97
CA ASP A 74 15.86 -0.57 19.06
C ASP A 74 15.20 -1.83 19.64
N GLN A 75 15.54 -2.99 19.06
CA GLN A 75 14.99 -4.27 19.49
C GLN A 75 15.31 -4.62 20.94
N LYS A 76 16.43 -4.11 21.50
CA LYS A 76 16.83 -4.40 22.87
C LYS A 76 15.92 -3.65 23.84
N GLN A 77 15.83 -2.33 23.66
CA GLN A 77 14.97 -1.49 24.48
C GLN A 77 13.50 -1.92 24.37
N ALA A 78 13.04 -2.21 23.15
CA ALA A 78 11.67 -2.66 22.93
C ALA A 78 11.36 -3.98 23.65
N LYS A 79 12.30 -4.96 23.66
CA LYS A 79 12.14 -6.21 24.42
C LYS A 79 12.11 -5.99 25.93
N GLU A 80 12.95 -5.09 26.44
CA GLU A 80 13.01 -4.77 27.87
C GLU A 80 11.72 -4.11 28.37
N LYS A 81 11.12 -3.23 27.57
CA LYS A 81 9.88 -2.51 27.93
C LYS A 81 8.60 -3.27 27.59
N ARG A 82 8.69 -4.34 26.78
CA ARG A 82 7.53 -5.08 26.27
C ARG A 82 6.72 -5.68 27.41
N HIS A 83 5.46 -5.26 27.51
CA HIS A 83 4.53 -5.89 28.42
C HIS A 83 3.86 -7.14 27.78
N PRO A 84 3.65 -8.26 28.49
CA PRO A 84 3.19 -9.54 27.91
C PRO A 84 1.83 -9.47 27.18
N LYS A 85 0.99 -8.50 27.54
CA LYS A 85 -0.33 -8.30 26.90
C LYS A 85 -0.25 -7.51 25.59
N GLN A 86 0.87 -6.83 25.33
CA GLN A 86 1.03 -5.99 24.14
C GLN A 86 1.24 -6.84 22.89
N ARG A 87 0.74 -6.33 21.77
CA ARG A 87 0.99 -6.88 20.45
C ARG A 87 1.98 -6.02 19.70
N PHE A 88 3.16 -6.58 19.41
CA PHE A 88 4.11 -5.92 18.51
C PHE A 88 3.72 -6.25 17.08
N VAL A 89 3.45 -5.22 16.28
CA VAL A 89 2.94 -5.32 14.92
C VAL A 89 4.04 -4.93 13.95
N PHE A 90 4.41 -5.88 13.08
CA PHE A 90 5.33 -5.69 11.96
C PHE A 90 4.60 -4.94 10.84
N ALA A 91 4.93 -3.69 10.57
CA ALA A 91 4.28 -2.89 9.52
C ALA A 91 5.20 -2.66 8.32
N LEU A 92 4.81 -3.17 7.15
CA LEU A 92 5.61 -3.04 5.93
C LEU A 92 4.74 -2.93 4.68
N TRP A 93 4.93 -1.83 3.93
CA TRP A 93 4.26 -1.57 2.65
C TRP A 93 5.17 -1.75 1.43
N GLU A 94 6.46 -1.96 1.66
CA GLU A 94 7.46 -2.12 0.63
C GLU A 94 7.79 -3.61 0.45
N SER A 95 8.25 -4.00 -0.74
CA SER A 95 8.61 -5.39 -0.99
C SER A 95 9.84 -5.82 -0.17
N PRO A 96 9.96 -7.12 0.18
CA PRO A 96 11.15 -7.67 0.82
C PRO A 96 12.44 -7.40 0.04
N ALA A 97 12.37 -7.38 -1.29
CA ALA A 97 13.52 -7.08 -2.14
C ALA A 97 14.05 -5.63 -1.97
N HIS A 98 13.23 -4.71 -1.46
CA HIS A 98 13.61 -3.33 -1.13
C HIS A 98 13.66 -3.08 0.38
N THR A 99 13.59 -4.14 1.20
CA THR A 99 13.64 -4.05 2.66
C THR A 99 14.65 -5.09 3.18
N PRO A 100 15.95 -4.76 3.21
CA PRO A 100 16.97 -5.68 3.67
C PRO A 100 16.84 -6.00 5.16
N ASN A 101 17.53 -7.05 5.62
CA ASN A 101 17.67 -7.42 7.03
C ASN A 101 16.39 -7.82 7.77
N LEU A 102 15.32 -8.21 7.06
CA LEU A 102 14.09 -8.71 7.70
C LEU A 102 14.32 -9.90 8.65
N HIS A 103 15.32 -10.74 8.37
CA HIS A 103 15.69 -11.87 9.23
C HIS A 103 16.13 -11.45 10.65
N SER A 104 16.63 -10.22 10.83
CA SER A 104 17.00 -9.69 12.15
C SER A 104 15.82 -9.57 13.10
N PHE A 105 14.59 -9.58 12.60
CA PHE A 105 13.35 -9.49 13.38
C PHE A 105 12.70 -10.86 13.63
N ASN A 106 13.41 -11.96 13.41
CA ASN A 106 12.84 -13.29 13.58
C ASN A 106 12.31 -13.46 15.01
N GLN A 107 11.06 -13.91 15.12
CA GLN A 107 10.34 -14.09 16.40
C GLN A 107 10.17 -12.82 17.24
N PHE A 108 10.36 -11.63 16.67
CA PHE A 108 10.20 -10.37 17.39
C PHE A 108 8.73 -9.93 17.48
N PHE A 109 7.98 -10.05 16.38
CA PHE A 109 6.62 -9.54 16.25
C PHE A 109 5.55 -10.59 16.52
N ASN A 110 4.38 -10.16 17.01
CA ASN A 110 3.20 -11.03 17.13
C ASN A 110 2.36 -11.00 15.86
N TRP A 111 2.15 -9.80 15.32
CA TRP A 111 1.25 -9.58 14.19
C TRP A 111 1.98 -8.96 13.02
N THR A 112 1.39 -9.15 11.84
CA THR A 112 1.86 -8.60 10.58
C THR A 112 0.80 -7.67 10.02
N MET A 113 1.25 -6.51 9.58
CA MET A 113 0.47 -5.49 8.91
C MET A 113 1.12 -5.13 7.58
N THR A 114 0.72 -5.83 6.51
CA THR A 114 1.36 -5.69 5.19
C THR A 114 0.35 -5.84 4.05
N TYR A 115 0.81 -5.73 2.80
CA TYR A 115 -0.01 -5.97 1.60
C TYR A 115 -0.33 -7.45 1.35
N ARG A 116 0.37 -8.38 2.02
CA ARG A 116 0.14 -9.82 1.85
C ARG A 116 -1.23 -10.21 2.39
N PHE A 117 -1.99 -11.00 1.63
CA PHE A 117 -3.35 -11.40 2.02
C PHE A 117 -3.40 -12.36 3.22
N ASN A 118 -2.25 -12.95 3.60
CA ASN A 118 -2.10 -13.76 4.80
C ASN A 118 -1.60 -12.96 6.03
N SER A 119 -1.56 -11.63 5.97
CA SER A 119 -1.26 -10.79 7.13
C SER A 119 -2.43 -10.75 8.10
N HIS A 120 -2.14 -10.54 9.40
CA HIS A 120 -3.17 -10.32 10.41
C HIS A 120 -3.99 -9.06 10.10
N ILE A 121 -3.30 -8.01 9.65
CA ILE A 121 -3.88 -6.76 9.17
C ILE A 121 -3.41 -6.54 7.73
N ILE A 122 -4.35 -6.42 6.80
CA ILE A 122 -4.01 -6.17 5.40
C ILE A 122 -4.07 -4.67 5.17
N THR A 123 -2.98 -4.14 4.64
CA THR A 123 -2.84 -2.74 4.29
C THR A 123 -2.04 -2.61 3.00
N SER A 124 -2.39 -1.63 2.18
CA SER A 124 -1.69 -1.37 0.91
C SER A 124 -1.13 0.04 0.94
N TYR A 125 -0.15 0.33 0.09
CA TYR A 125 0.55 1.62 0.00
C TYR A 125 -0.40 2.81 -0.33
N TYR A 126 -1.71 2.58 -0.48
CA TYR A 126 -2.65 3.58 -0.96
C TYR A 126 -3.16 4.49 0.14
N SER A 127 -2.98 5.78 -0.09
CA SER A 127 -3.81 6.85 0.46
C SER A 127 -5.28 6.58 0.09
N GLY A 128 -5.99 5.90 0.98
CA GLY A 128 -7.43 5.68 0.91
C GLY A 128 -7.93 4.24 1.08
N ASN A 129 -7.08 3.23 1.26
CA ASN A 129 -7.57 1.89 1.61
C ASN A 129 -7.64 1.68 3.12
N PRO A 130 -8.77 1.17 3.66
CA PRO A 130 -8.93 0.92 5.09
C PRO A 130 -7.93 -0.15 5.55
N TYR A 131 -7.54 -0.09 6.83
CA TYR A 131 -6.89 -1.21 7.49
C TYR A 131 -7.91 -2.36 7.53
N ILE A 132 -7.72 -3.39 6.72
CA ILE A 132 -8.67 -4.50 6.64
C ILE A 132 -8.14 -5.62 7.53
N HIS A 133 -8.76 -5.80 8.68
CA HIS A 133 -8.46 -6.93 9.53
C HIS A 133 -9.02 -8.22 8.92
N ILE A 134 -8.27 -9.33 9.00
CA ILE A 134 -8.65 -10.62 8.39
C ILE A 134 -9.97 -11.19 8.95
N LEU A 135 -10.34 -10.80 10.17
CA LEU A 135 -11.61 -11.19 10.80
C LEU A 135 -12.75 -10.19 10.55
N SER A 136 -12.52 -9.13 9.80
CA SER A 136 -13.57 -8.18 9.46
C SER A 136 -14.58 -8.83 8.51
N SER A 137 -15.86 -8.48 8.66
CA SER A 137 -16.90 -8.84 7.69
C SER A 137 -16.54 -8.36 6.29
N TYR A 138 -15.83 -7.24 6.16
CA TYR A 138 -15.30 -6.74 4.91
C TYR A 138 -14.24 -7.67 4.27
N TYR A 139 -13.34 -8.25 5.05
CA TYR A 139 -12.39 -9.25 4.55
C TYR A 139 -13.09 -10.53 4.08
N GLN A 140 -14.08 -11.01 4.84
CA GLN A 140 -14.89 -12.15 4.44
C GLN A 140 -15.66 -11.88 3.15
N LEU A 141 -16.17 -10.65 2.97
CA LEU A 141 -16.74 -10.21 1.69
C LEU A 141 -15.71 -10.21 0.56
N MET A 142 -14.49 -9.71 0.76
CA MET A 142 -13.45 -9.78 -0.27
C MET A 142 -13.05 -11.21 -0.65
N LEU A 143 -12.95 -12.12 0.32
CA LEU A 143 -12.69 -13.53 0.05
C LEU A 143 -13.86 -14.18 -0.71
N ASN A 144 -15.09 -13.90 -0.30
CA ASN A 144 -16.29 -14.39 -0.96
C ASN A 144 -16.42 -13.81 -2.37
N GLU A 145 -16.10 -12.52 -2.58
CA GLU A 145 -16.04 -11.87 -3.90
C GLU A 145 -14.95 -12.48 -4.78
N ASN A 146 -13.77 -12.78 -4.24
CA ASN A 146 -12.69 -13.42 -4.98
C ASN A 146 -13.05 -14.88 -5.35
N ALA A 147 -13.74 -15.59 -4.45
CA ALA A 147 -14.29 -16.92 -4.73
C ALA A 147 -15.45 -16.86 -5.75
N THR A 148 -16.30 -15.83 -5.71
CA THR A 148 -17.42 -15.62 -6.64
C THR A 148 -17.02 -14.96 -7.96
N ARG A 149 -15.81 -14.43 -8.12
CA ARG A 149 -15.23 -14.14 -9.45
C ARG A 149 -15.14 -15.39 -10.33
N LYS A 150 -15.10 -16.60 -9.74
CA LYS A 150 -15.26 -17.88 -10.45
C LYS A 150 -16.73 -18.28 -10.71
N LEU A 151 -17.70 -17.57 -10.13
CA LEU A 151 -19.14 -17.88 -10.19
C LEU A 151 -19.92 -16.65 -10.67
N ASN A 152 -19.88 -16.37 -11.98
CA ASN A 152 -20.88 -15.59 -12.73
C ASN A 152 -21.55 -14.40 -12.00
N LEU A 153 -20.78 -13.52 -11.36
CA LEU A 153 -21.32 -12.22 -10.99
C LEU A 153 -21.51 -11.40 -12.28
N ASN A 154 -22.73 -10.92 -12.51
CA ASN A 154 -23.01 -9.84 -13.46
C ASN A 154 -22.37 -8.53 -12.95
N ILE A 155 -21.05 -8.52 -12.83
CA ILE A 155 -20.28 -7.30 -12.67
C ILE A 155 -20.54 -6.55 -13.97
N LYS A 156 -21.28 -5.44 -13.91
CA LYS A 156 -21.20 -4.42 -14.96
C LYS A 156 -19.75 -3.97 -14.96
N THR A 157 -18.92 -4.62 -15.76
CA THR A 157 -17.61 -4.09 -16.13
C THR A 157 -17.94 -2.83 -16.90
N VAL A 158 -18.00 -1.71 -16.19
CA VAL A 158 -17.93 -0.41 -16.84
C VAL A 158 -16.52 -0.36 -17.38
N ASP A 159 -16.35 -0.84 -18.61
CA ASP A 159 -15.13 -0.70 -19.33
C ASP A 159 -14.96 0.81 -19.53
N HIS A 160 -14.13 1.41 -18.67
CA HIS A 160 -13.77 2.82 -18.75
C HIS A 160 -12.84 3.03 -19.94
N GLN A 161 -13.24 2.58 -21.13
CA GLN A 161 -12.55 2.91 -22.36
C GLN A 161 -12.55 4.43 -22.49
N PRO A 162 -11.39 5.05 -22.73
CA PRO A 162 -11.36 6.46 -23.06
C PRO A 162 -12.22 6.70 -24.30
N SER A 163 -13.03 7.76 -24.31
CA SER A 163 -13.82 8.12 -25.49
C SER A 163 -12.91 8.46 -26.67
N ASP A 164 -13.43 8.35 -27.89
CA ASP A 164 -12.69 8.70 -29.11
C ASP A 164 -12.14 10.13 -29.05
N GLU A 165 -12.90 11.07 -28.45
CA GLU A 165 -12.46 12.45 -28.25
C GLU A 165 -11.20 12.55 -27.36
N ILE A 166 -11.07 11.68 -26.35
CA ILE A 166 -9.86 11.59 -25.52
C ILE A 166 -8.71 10.95 -26.30
N LEU A 167 -9.00 9.93 -27.11
CA LEU A 167 -8.01 9.20 -27.91
C LEU A 167 -7.44 10.07 -29.05
N GLN A 168 -8.26 10.92 -29.67
CA GLN A 168 -7.84 11.87 -30.70
C GLN A 168 -6.95 12.99 -30.17
N LYS A 169 -7.00 13.27 -28.86
CA LYS A 169 -6.14 14.27 -28.19
C LYS A 169 -4.75 13.74 -27.85
N LYS A 170 -4.48 12.44 -27.99
CA LYS A 170 -3.16 11.85 -27.75
C LYS A 170 -2.22 12.20 -28.89
N LYS A 171 -1.06 12.78 -28.57
CA LYS A 171 -0.18 13.41 -29.57
C LYS A 171 1.29 12.97 -29.52
N LEU A 172 1.72 12.31 -28.44
CA LEU A 172 3.16 12.14 -28.18
C LEU A 172 3.70 10.72 -28.34
N GLY A 173 2.83 9.70 -28.38
CA GLY A 173 3.26 8.32 -28.56
C GLY A 173 2.27 7.28 -28.08
N ILE A 174 2.67 6.01 -28.19
CA ILE A 174 1.84 4.85 -27.82
C ILE A 174 1.77 4.74 -26.29
N ALA A 175 2.93 4.63 -25.64
CA ALA A 175 2.99 4.35 -24.22
C ALA A 175 3.98 5.25 -23.47
N ALA A 176 3.74 5.43 -22.18
CA ALA A 176 4.68 6.07 -21.27
C ALA A 176 4.84 5.28 -19.98
N ALA A 177 5.99 5.40 -19.33
CA ALA A 177 6.28 4.85 -18.01
C ALA A 177 6.74 5.97 -17.08
N LEU A 178 6.17 6.08 -15.88
CA LEU A 178 6.60 7.04 -14.87
C LEU A 178 7.39 6.32 -13.77
N ILE A 179 8.72 6.48 -13.77
CA ILE A 179 9.62 5.69 -12.93
C ILE A 179 10.52 6.60 -12.10
N SER A 180 10.41 6.46 -10.77
CA SER A 180 11.24 7.19 -9.80
C SER A 180 12.32 6.33 -9.13
N ASN A 181 12.15 5.00 -9.11
CA ASN A 181 13.15 4.05 -8.61
C ASN A 181 13.72 3.25 -9.80
N CYS A 182 15.00 3.47 -10.10
CA CYS A 182 15.62 2.95 -11.32
C CYS A 182 16.14 1.51 -11.15
N GLY A 183 16.26 1.04 -9.90
CA GLY A 183 16.64 -0.32 -9.56
C GLY A 183 15.42 -1.20 -9.27
N GLY A 184 15.70 -2.34 -8.64
CA GLY A 184 14.70 -3.32 -8.25
C GLY A 184 14.90 -4.68 -8.90
N SER A 185 14.38 -5.71 -8.23
CA SER A 185 14.56 -7.11 -8.65
C SER A 185 13.68 -7.49 -9.84
N SER A 186 12.66 -6.68 -10.18
CA SER A 186 11.77 -6.97 -11.30
C SER A 186 12.40 -6.80 -12.68
N GLN A 187 13.57 -6.16 -12.78
CA GLN A 187 14.19 -5.77 -14.05
C GLN A 187 13.28 -4.90 -14.94
N ARG A 188 12.25 -4.24 -14.37
CA ARG A 188 11.25 -3.47 -15.13
C ARG A 188 11.85 -2.46 -16.11
N LEU A 189 12.93 -1.79 -15.71
CA LEU A 189 13.55 -0.77 -16.54
C LEU A 189 14.27 -1.38 -17.75
N ARG A 190 14.89 -2.56 -17.57
CA ARG A 190 15.50 -3.32 -18.66
C ARG A 190 14.43 -3.80 -19.63
N PHE A 191 13.33 -4.36 -19.12
CA PHE A 191 12.21 -4.79 -19.95
C PHE A 191 11.61 -3.65 -20.77
N ILE A 192 11.35 -2.48 -20.15
CA ILE A 192 10.82 -1.31 -20.86
C ILE A 192 11.81 -0.79 -21.91
N LYS A 193 13.12 -0.82 -21.63
CA LYS A 193 14.16 -0.43 -22.60
C LYS A 193 14.21 -1.36 -23.82
N GLU A 194 14.06 -2.67 -23.63
CA GLU A 194 13.95 -3.61 -24.76
C GLU A 194 12.64 -3.41 -25.53
N LEU A 195 11.52 -3.22 -24.82
CA LEU A 195 10.21 -2.97 -25.43
C LEU A 195 10.19 -1.71 -26.32
N LYS A 196 10.91 -0.67 -25.91
CA LYS A 196 11.07 0.59 -26.67
C LYS A 196 11.66 0.39 -28.08
N ARG A 197 12.31 -0.75 -28.35
CA ARG A 197 12.84 -1.09 -29.68
C ARG A 197 11.75 -1.50 -30.67
N TYR A 198 10.57 -1.89 -30.17
CA TYR A 198 9.46 -2.42 -30.97
C TYR A 198 8.25 -1.50 -30.99
N ILE A 199 8.04 -0.71 -29.94
CA ILE A 199 6.93 0.24 -29.83
C ILE A 199 7.42 1.57 -29.22
N ASP A 200 6.72 2.66 -29.53
CA ASP A 200 7.04 3.98 -29.00
C ASP A 200 6.68 4.09 -27.50
N VAL A 201 7.70 3.93 -26.66
CA VAL A 201 7.60 4.04 -25.21
C VAL A 201 8.51 5.15 -24.70
N ARG A 202 7.93 6.12 -23.99
CA ARG A 202 8.70 7.17 -23.28
C ARG A 202 8.80 6.88 -21.79
N ILE A 203 9.97 7.12 -21.22
CA ILE A 203 10.20 6.95 -19.77
C ILE A 203 10.33 8.35 -19.18
N TYR A 204 9.48 8.65 -18.19
CA TYR A 204 9.45 9.91 -17.44
C TYR A 204 9.82 9.69 -15.97
N GLY A 205 10.24 10.77 -15.31
CA GLY A 205 10.62 10.78 -13.90
C GLY A 205 12.12 10.64 -13.71
N ARG A 206 12.56 10.27 -12.50
CA ARG A 206 13.99 10.21 -12.13
C ARG A 206 14.81 9.30 -13.05
N CYS A 207 14.20 8.29 -13.64
CA CYS A 207 14.88 7.27 -14.45
C CYS A 207 14.76 7.50 -15.97
N GLY A 208 14.26 8.67 -16.36
CA GLY A 208 14.06 9.05 -17.76
C GLY A 208 14.00 10.56 -17.92
N GLU A 209 13.12 11.03 -18.79
CA GLU A 209 12.93 12.45 -19.07
C GLU A 209 12.17 13.16 -17.93
N GLY A 210 12.48 14.43 -17.72
CA GLY A 210 11.65 15.32 -16.91
C GLY A 210 10.28 15.53 -17.57
N CYS A 211 9.23 15.69 -16.77
CA CYS A 211 7.92 16.03 -17.33
C CYS A 211 7.90 17.51 -17.74
N PRO A 212 7.31 17.86 -18.91
CA PRO A 212 7.30 19.24 -19.38
C PRO A 212 6.44 20.17 -18.50
N GLY A 213 6.99 21.36 -18.23
CA GLY A 213 6.30 22.48 -17.58
C GLY A 213 5.91 22.24 -16.11
N ASN A 214 5.06 23.12 -15.58
CA ASN A 214 4.53 23.03 -14.21
C ASN A 214 3.35 22.04 -14.09
N ILE A 215 3.19 21.11 -15.03
CA ILE A 215 2.10 20.14 -15.05
C ILE A 215 2.53 18.87 -14.31
N HIS A 216 1.65 18.35 -13.46
CA HIS A 216 1.89 17.09 -12.77
C HIS A 216 2.08 15.93 -13.79
N CYS A 217 3.23 15.24 -13.73
CA CYS A 217 3.61 14.17 -14.68
C CYS A 217 2.49 13.20 -15.06
N ARG A 218 1.75 12.71 -14.06
CA ARG A 218 0.64 11.76 -14.28
C ARG A 218 -0.47 12.35 -15.16
N LYS A 219 -0.79 13.64 -15.00
CA LYS A 219 -1.78 14.34 -15.81
C LYS A 219 -1.26 14.50 -17.24
N PHE A 220 -0.02 14.97 -17.39
CA PHE A 220 0.62 15.11 -18.69
C PHE A 220 0.63 13.79 -19.46
N ILE A 221 1.04 12.68 -18.83
CA ILE A 221 1.04 11.35 -19.45
C ILE A 221 -0.38 10.94 -19.85
N ALA A 222 -1.34 11.09 -18.94
CA ALA A 222 -2.74 10.74 -19.18
C ALA A 222 -3.41 11.56 -20.28
N GLU A 223 -2.88 12.72 -20.64
CA GLU A 223 -3.41 13.57 -21.72
C GLU A 223 -2.74 13.29 -23.07
N ASN A 224 -1.52 12.73 -23.09
CA ASN A 224 -0.71 12.65 -24.30
C ASN A 224 -0.43 11.23 -24.83
N TYR A 225 -0.61 10.20 -24.01
CA TYR A 225 -0.33 8.80 -24.36
C TYR A 225 -1.57 7.90 -24.25
N TYR A 226 -1.59 6.81 -25.02
CA TYR A 226 -2.66 5.81 -24.99
C TYR A 226 -2.52 4.85 -23.81
N PHE A 227 -1.28 4.46 -23.49
CA PHE A 227 -0.96 3.47 -22.46
C PHE A 227 0.01 4.01 -21.41
N ILE A 228 -0.18 3.60 -20.15
CA ILE A 228 0.82 3.76 -19.08
C ILE A 228 1.32 2.39 -18.65
N LEU A 229 2.64 2.21 -18.63
CA LEU A 229 3.29 1.03 -18.10
C LEU A 229 3.54 1.23 -16.60
N SER A 230 2.72 0.58 -15.78
CA SER A 230 2.81 0.61 -14.31
C SER A 230 3.40 -0.72 -13.80
N PHE A 231 4.68 -0.96 -14.10
CA PHE A 231 5.38 -2.18 -13.68
C PHE A 231 6.01 -2.01 -12.29
N GLU A 232 5.81 -3.01 -11.43
CA GLU A 232 6.31 -2.99 -10.06
C GLU A 232 7.85 -3.03 -10.00
N ASN A 233 8.41 -2.44 -8.95
CA ASN A 233 9.86 -2.48 -8.69
C ASN A 233 10.35 -3.85 -8.18
N SER A 234 9.43 -4.77 -7.87
CA SER A 234 9.69 -6.13 -7.44
C SER A 234 8.56 -7.05 -7.88
N LEU A 235 8.89 -8.28 -8.26
CA LEU A 235 7.90 -9.34 -8.51
C LEU A 235 7.73 -10.15 -7.22
N CYS A 236 6.76 -9.76 -6.40
CA CYS A 236 6.47 -10.41 -5.12
C CYS A 236 5.00 -10.78 -5.07
N LEU A 237 4.69 -11.94 -4.49
CA LEU A 237 3.32 -12.39 -4.30
C LEU A 237 2.51 -11.35 -3.52
N ASP A 238 1.31 -11.04 -4.03
CA ASP A 238 0.35 -10.04 -3.54
C ASP A 238 0.83 -8.59 -3.62
N TYR A 239 2.04 -8.34 -4.14
CA TYR A 239 2.61 -7.00 -4.18
C TYR A 239 2.17 -6.25 -5.44
N THR A 240 1.19 -5.38 -5.27
CA THR A 240 0.71 -4.46 -6.32
C THR A 240 0.56 -3.05 -5.73
N LYS A 241 1.01 -2.04 -6.48
CA LYS A 241 0.92 -0.59 -6.22
C LYS A 241 0.15 0.12 -7.36
N LEU A 242 -1.16 0.28 -7.16
CA LEU A 242 -2.20 1.03 -7.85
C LEU A 242 -2.67 2.23 -6.99
N SER A 243 -1.98 3.36 -7.09
CA SER A 243 -2.33 4.58 -6.39
C SER A 243 -3.74 5.11 -6.73
N LYS A 244 -4.33 5.91 -5.83
CA LYS A 244 -5.58 6.65 -6.08
C LYS A 244 -5.51 7.49 -7.36
N THR A 245 -4.32 8.00 -7.71
CA THR A 245 -4.10 8.74 -8.95
C THR A 245 -4.16 7.83 -10.18
N GLU A 246 -3.72 6.58 -10.08
CA GLU A 246 -3.79 5.58 -11.15
C GLU A 246 -5.23 5.20 -11.50
N ARG A 247 -6.13 5.17 -10.50
CA ARG A 247 -7.58 5.02 -10.71
C ARG A 247 -8.25 6.25 -11.36
N SER A 248 -7.68 7.44 -11.18
CA SER A 248 -8.18 8.66 -11.81
C SER A 248 -7.76 8.75 -13.29
N ILE A 249 -6.52 8.36 -13.60
CA ILE A 249 -6.02 8.35 -14.98
C ILE A 249 -6.59 7.21 -15.83
N SER A 250 -7.05 6.11 -15.21
CA SER A 250 -7.64 4.97 -15.95
C SER A 250 -8.91 5.35 -16.73
N LYS A 251 -9.53 6.50 -16.44
CA LYS A 251 -10.64 7.06 -17.23
C LYS A 251 -10.18 7.76 -18.52
N LYS A 252 -8.89 8.10 -18.63
CA LYS A 252 -8.31 8.87 -19.74
C LYS A 252 -7.31 8.06 -20.57
N MET A 253 -6.82 6.94 -20.06
CA MET A 253 -5.83 6.10 -20.73
C MET A 253 -5.89 4.67 -20.20
N ARG A 254 -5.32 3.70 -20.92
CA ARG A 254 -5.23 2.31 -20.46
C ARG A 254 -3.97 2.08 -19.65
N MET A 255 -4.06 1.25 -18.62
CA MET A 255 -2.92 0.85 -17.80
C MET A 255 -2.50 -0.57 -18.13
N ILE A 256 -1.20 -0.78 -18.29
CA ILE A 256 -0.59 -2.10 -18.44
C ILE A 256 0.25 -2.34 -17.19
N THR A 257 -0.13 -3.34 -16.40
CA THR A 257 0.55 -3.71 -15.16
C THR A 257 1.34 -5.00 -15.33
N LEU A 258 2.42 -5.13 -14.56
CA LEU A 258 3.18 -6.37 -14.43
C LEU A 258 3.52 -6.54 -12.95
N SER A 259 2.87 -7.51 -12.33
CA SER A 259 3.04 -7.95 -10.94
C SER A 259 2.87 -9.48 -10.88
N ASN A 260 3.22 -10.09 -9.74
CA ASN A 260 3.14 -11.54 -9.52
C ASN A 260 2.02 -11.89 -8.53
#